data_AF-A0A392N2R5-F1
#
_entry.id   AF-A0A392N2R5-F1
#
_cell.length_a   1.000
_cell.length_b   1.000
_cell.length_c   1.000
_cell.angle_alpha   90.00
_cell.angle_beta   90.00
_cell.angle_gamma   90.00
#
_symmetry.space_group_name_H-M   'P 1'
#
loop_
_entity.id
_entity.type
_entity.pdbx_description
1 polymer ?
#
loop_
_entity_poly.entity_id
_entity_poly.type
_entity_poly.pdbx_seq_one_letter_code
_entity_poly.pdbx_strand_id
1 'polypeptide(L)'
;MLTNEAGEVTSHLQGMFSRTIRLLEAGMKPVYVFDGKPPEMKNQELKKRLSKRAEATAGLSEAIETDNKEDIEKFSKRTVKVTKQHNDDCKRLLRLMGVPVVEAPSEAEAQCAALCKAGKASSHLL
;
A
#
# COMPACT_ATOMS: atom_id res chain seq x y z
N MET A 1 14.66 -5.97 3.72
CA MET A 1 13.30 -5.68 4.25
C MET A 1 13.47 -5.12 5.65
N LEU A 2 12.75 -4.05 6.01
CA LEU A 2 12.76 -3.54 7.38
C LEU A 2 11.75 -4.34 8.19
N THR A 3 12.19 -4.85 9.34
CA THR A 3 11.36 -5.64 10.25
C THR A 3 11.60 -5.20 11.69
N ASN A 4 10.63 -5.41 12.58
CA ASN A 4 10.83 -5.28 14.02
C ASN A 4 11.46 -6.56 14.61
N GLU A 5 11.71 -6.58 15.92
CA GLU A 5 12.28 -7.74 16.62
C GLU A 5 11.42 -9.01 16.52
N ALA A 6 10.11 -8.87 16.27
CA ALA A 6 9.19 -9.98 16.05
C ALA A 6 9.16 -10.46 14.57
N GLY A 7 9.95 -9.84 13.68
CA GLY A 7 10.00 -10.17 12.25
C GLY A 7 8.87 -9.55 11.42
N GLU A 8 8.04 -8.68 12.01
CA GLU A 8 6.93 -8.02 11.32
C GLU A 8 7.45 -6.90 10.41
N VAL A 9 6.89 -6.78 9.20
CA VAL A 9 7.37 -5.85 8.18
C VAL A 9 7.02 -4.42 8.54
N THR A 10 8.01 -3.54 8.73
CA THR A 10 7.79 -2.14 9.14
C THR A 10 8.00 -1.12 8.02
N SER A 11 8.48 -1.55 6.85
CA SER A 11 8.78 -0.67 5.70
C SER A 11 7.62 0.24 5.30
N HIS A 12 6.38 -0.24 5.43
CA HIS A 12 5.17 0.51 5.07
C HIS A 12 4.95 1.72 6.00
N LEU A 13 5.21 1.56 7.30
CA LEU A 13 5.09 2.63 8.29
C LEU A 13 6.18 3.68 8.12
N GLN A 14 7.44 3.25 7.97
CA GLN A 14 8.54 4.19 7.76
C GLN A 14 8.35 5.01 6.49
N GLY A 15 7.99 4.35 5.38
CA GLY A 15 7.74 5.03 4.11
C GLY A 15 6.60 6.04 4.21
N MET A 16 5.49 5.67 4.87
CA MET A 16 4.35 6.56 5.08
C MET A 16 4.72 7.74 5.97
N PHE A 17 5.39 7.51 7.09
CA PHE A 17 5.82 8.53 8.05
C PHE A 17 6.73 9.58 7.40
N SER A 18 7.84 9.13 6.81
CA SER A 18 8.82 10.05 6.18
C SER A 18 8.21 10.83 5.03
N ARG A 19 7.35 10.21 4.21
CA ARG A 19 6.70 10.91 3.10
C ARG A 19 5.70 11.94 3.60
N THR A 20 4.89 11.59 4.60
CA THR A 20 3.88 12.49 5.17
C THR A 20 4.53 13.74 5.76
N ILE A 21 5.63 13.57 6.50
CA ILE A 21 6.40 14.70 7.04
C ILE A 21 6.85 15.64 5.92
N ARG A 22 7.46 15.10 4.86
CA ARG A 22 7.92 15.93 3.73
C ARG A 22 6.79 16.71 3.06
N LEU A 23 5.59 16.12 2.98
CA LEU A 23 4.42 16.83 2.44
C LEU A 23 4.01 18.00 3.34
N LEU A 24 3.96 17.75 4.65
CA LEU A 24 3.63 18.78 5.64
C LEU A 24 4.68 19.89 5.69
N GLU A 25 5.97 19.56 5.64
CA GLU A 25 7.08 20.51 5.57
C GLU A 25 7.03 21.39 4.32
N ALA A 26 6.56 20.83 3.20
CA ALA A 26 6.32 21.58 1.97
C ALA A 26 5.02 22.41 2.00
N GLY A 27 4.32 22.49 3.14
CA GLY A 27 3.10 23.26 3.31
C GLY A 27 1.83 22.60 2.75
N MET A 28 1.93 21.36 2.26
CA MET A 28 0.77 20.61 1.80
C MET A 28 0.00 20.03 3.00
N LYS A 29 -1.32 19.95 2.86
CA LYS A 29 -2.23 19.33 3.84
C LYS A 29 -2.76 18.02 3.25
N PRO A 30 -2.01 16.91 3.38
CA PRO A 30 -2.41 15.64 2.75
C PRO A 30 -3.67 15.08 3.41
N VAL A 31 -4.48 14.39 2.60
CA VAL A 31 -5.55 13.50 3.05
C VAL A 31 -5.32 12.15 2.41
N TYR A 32 -5.34 11.09 3.21
CA TYR A 32 -5.13 9.73 2.71
C TYR A 32 -6.46 9.01 2.57
N VAL A 33 -6.67 8.38 1.41
CA VAL A 33 -7.88 7.60 1.12
C VAL A 33 -7.50 6.13 1.01
N PHE A 34 -8.16 5.28 1.78
CA PHE A 34 -7.96 3.83 1.76
C PHE A 34 -9.14 3.14 1.07
N ASP A 35 -8.85 2.09 0.31
CA ASP A 35 -9.86 1.25 -0.32
C ASP A 35 -10.80 0.63 0.72
N GLY A 36 -12.07 0.52 0.35
CA GLY A 36 -13.10 -0.21 1.06
C GLY A 36 -13.23 -1.64 0.55
N LYS A 37 -14.47 -2.16 0.56
CA LYS A 37 -14.75 -3.51 0.05
C LYS A 37 -14.67 -3.49 -1.48
N PRO A 38 -13.86 -4.37 -2.11
CA PRO A 38 -13.79 -4.45 -3.56
C PRO A 38 -15.18 -4.77 -4.17
N PRO A 39 -15.55 -4.14 -5.30
CA PRO A 39 -16.81 -4.43 -5.97
C PRO A 39 -16.76 -5.81 -6.64
N GLU A 40 -17.90 -6.48 -6.79
CA GLU A 40 -17.98 -7.86 -7.28
C GLU A 40 -17.40 -8.04 -8.69
N MET A 41 -17.54 -7.05 -9.57
CA MET A 41 -16.93 -7.06 -10.91
C MET A 41 -15.38 -7.16 -10.87
N LYS A 42 -14.74 -6.80 -9.75
CA LYS A 42 -13.28 -6.86 -9.60
C LYS A 42 -12.75 -8.27 -9.28
N ASN A 43 -13.64 -9.26 -9.11
CA ASN A 43 -13.25 -10.64 -8.83
C ASN A 43 -12.35 -11.26 -9.91
N GLN A 44 -12.54 -10.90 -11.18
CA GLN A 44 -11.68 -11.40 -12.26
C GLN A 44 -10.25 -10.85 -12.17
N GLU A 45 -10.09 -9.56 -11.89
CA GLU A 45 -8.78 -8.93 -11.74
C GLU A 45 -8.09 -9.39 -10.45
N LEU A 46 -8.84 -9.56 -9.36
CA LEU A 46 -8.33 -10.16 -8.12
C LEU A 46 -7.81 -11.58 -8.37
N LYS A 47 -8.53 -12.41 -9.14
CA LYS A 47 -8.07 -13.75 -9.53
C LYS A 47 -6.79 -13.71 -10.36
N LYS A 48 -6.68 -12.81 -11.36
CA LYS A 48 -5.44 -12.63 -12.13
C LYS A 48 -4.26 -12.21 -11.23
N ARG A 49 -4.49 -11.28 -10.30
CA ARG A 49 -3.45 -10.83 -9.37
C ARG A 49 -3.05 -11.93 -8.38
N LEU A 50 -3.97 -12.81 -8.00
CA LEU A 50 -3.67 -14.00 -7.20
C LEU A 50 -2.84 -15.02 -7.98
N SER A 51 -3.19 -15.32 -9.24
CA SER A 51 -2.43 -16.25 -10.11
C SER A 51 -1.00 -15.79 -10.31
N LYS A 52 -0.80 -14.53 -10.73
CA LYS A 52 0.54 -13.95 -10.92
C LYS A 52 1.39 -13.98 -9.65
N ARG A 53 0.75 -13.89 -8.48
CA ARG A 53 1.44 -13.99 -7.18
C ARG A 53 1.78 -15.43 -6.84
N ALA A 54 0.90 -16.38 -7.10
CA ALA A 54 1.19 -17.80 -6.91
C ALA A 54 2.41 -18.21 -7.76
N GLU A 55 2.43 -17.81 -9.04
CA GLU A 55 3.58 -17.99 -9.93
C GLU A 55 4.85 -17.33 -9.39
N ALA A 56 4.78 -16.07 -8.93
CA ALA A 56 5.94 -15.37 -8.36
C ALA A 56 6.42 -15.99 -7.03
N THR A 57 5.53 -16.59 -6.26
CA THR A 57 5.88 -17.27 -5.00
C THR A 57 6.56 -18.62 -5.28
N ALA A 58 6.08 -19.36 -6.29
CA ALA A 58 6.72 -20.58 -6.76
C ALA A 58 8.13 -20.29 -7.30
N GLY A 59 8.27 -19.27 -8.15
CA GLY A 59 9.58 -18.85 -8.66
C GLY A 59 10.54 -18.35 -7.58
N LEU A 60 10.03 -17.76 -6.49
CA LEU A 60 10.85 -17.41 -5.33
C LEU A 60 11.38 -18.66 -4.61
N SER A 61 10.52 -19.68 -4.42
CA SER A 61 10.92 -20.94 -3.79
C SER A 61 12.02 -21.63 -4.59
N GLU A 62 11.85 -21.72 -5.91
CA GLU A 62 12.84 -22.31 -6.81
C GLU A 62 14.16 -21.51 -6.83
N ALA A 63 14.09 -20.18 -6.82
CA ALA A 63 15.28 -19.32 -6.75
C ALA A 63 16.04 -19.49 -5.43
N ILE A 64 15.33 -19.73 -4.31
CA ILE A 64 15.94 -20.04 -3.00
C ILE A 64 16.61 -21.42 -3.05
N GLU A 65 15.95 -22.43 -3.63
CA GLU A 65 16.51 -23.78 -3.76
C GLU A 65 17.76 -23.83 -4.65
N THR A 66 17.82 -22.97 -5.67
CA THR A 66 18.94 -22.88 -6.61
C THR A 66 20.02 -21.87 -6.20
N ASP A 67 19.89 -21.21 -5.03
CA ASP A 67 20.75 -20.13 -4.53
C ASP A 67 21.02 -19.00 -5.55
N ASN A 68 20.06 -18.74 -6.44
CA ASN A 68 20.17 -17.68 -7.44
C ASN A 68 19.78 -16.32 -6.82
N LYS A 69 20.78 -15.62 -6.28
CA LYS A 69 20.61 -14.35 -5.56
C LYS A 69 19.91 -13.25 -6.35
N GLU A 70 20.12 -13.16 -7.66
CA GLU A 70 19.45 -12.15 -8.50
C GLU A 70 17.95 -12.40 -8.59
N ASP A 71 17.55 -13.64 -8.81
CA ASP A 71 16.15 -14.03 -8.90
C ASP A 71 15.46 -14.00 -7.53
N ILE A 72 16.16 -14.35 -6.44
CA ILE A 72 15.67 -14.18 -5.07
C ILE A 72 15.26 -12.72 -4.82
N GLU A 73 16.14 -11.76 -5.13
CA GLU A 73 15.82 -10.35 -4.87
C GLU A 73 14.65 -9.84 -5.75
N LYS A 74 14.61 -10.28 -7.00
CA LYS A 74 13.57 -9.93 -7.97
C LYS A 74 12.19 -10.48 -7.59
N PHE A 75 12.11 -11.76 -7.23
CA PHE A 75 10.85 -12.40 -6.84
C PHE A 75 10.41 -12.00 -5.43
N SER A 76 11.36 -11.71 -4.52
CA SER A 76 11.07 -11.16 -3.19
C SER A 76 10.33 -9.83 -3.26
N LYS A 77 10.76 -8.89 -4.13
CA LYS A 77 10.06 -7.62 -4.34
C LYS A 77 8.64 -7.80 -4.89
N ARG A 78 8.41 -8.83 -5.71
CA ARG A 78 7.10 -9.13 -6.34
C ARG A 78 6.12 -9.84 -5.41
N THR A 79 6.61 -10.50 -4.37
CA THR A 79 5.78 -11.24 -3.40
C THR A 79 5.30 -10.37 -2.23
N VAL A 80 5.83 -9.15 -2.07
CA VAL A 80 5.40 -8.22 -1.01
C VAL A 80 3.89 -7.97 -1.09
N LYS A 81 3.17 -8.46 -0.07
CA LYS A 81 1.73 -8.31 0.07
C LYS A 81 1.44 -7.18 1.06
N VAL A 82 0.76 -6.14 0.58
CA VAL A 82 0.04 -5.23 1.47
C VAL A 82 -1.14 -6.00 2.05
N THR A 83 -1.10 -6.23 3.36
CA THR A 83 -2.16 -6.91 4.10
C THR A 83 -3.17 -5.89 4.64
N LYS A 84 -4.32 -6.36 5.10
CA LYS A 84 -5.27 -5.51 5.82
C LYS A 84 -4.61 -4.88 7.06
N GLN A 85 -3.78 -5.65 7.77
CA GLN A 85 -3.04 -5.18 8.94
C GLN A 85 -2.14 -4.00 8.60
N HIS A 86 -1.36 -4.06 7.50
CA HIS A 86 -0.52 -2.94 7.08
C HIS A 86 -1.32 -1.66 6.81
N ASN A 87 -2.54 -1.80 6.25
CA ASN A 87 -3.42 -0.65 6.05
C ASN A 87 -3.91 -0.10 7.39
N ASP A 88 -4.32 -0.97 8.31
CA ASP A 88 -4.82 -0.57 9.63
C ASP A 88 -3.72 0.11 10.46
N ASP A 89 -2.48 -0.38 10.40
CA ASP A 89 -1.30 0.22 11.03
C ASP A 89 -0.99 1.60 10.43
N CYS A 90 -1.01 1.73 9.09
CA CYS A 90 -0.86 3.02 8.41
C CYS A 90 -1.97 4.02 8.79
N LYS A 91 -3.24 3.58 8.84
CA LYS A 91 -4.36 4.44 9.27
C LYS A 91 -4.15 4.93 10.70
N ARG A 92 -3.70 4.05 11.60
CA ARG A 92 -3.40 4.40 12.99
C ARG A 92 -2.26 5.41 13.07
N LEU A 93 -1.17 5.18 12.35
CA LEU A 93 -0.03 6.09 12.25
C LEU A 93 -0.48 7.49 11.79
N LEU A 94 -1.19 7.58 10.67
CA LEU A 94 -1.65 8.86 10.12
C LEU A 94 -2.57 9.62 11.08
N ARG A 95 -3.48 8.90 11.76
CA ARG A 95 -4.33 9.50 12.80
C ARG A 95 -3.51 10.04 13.98
N LEU A 96 -2.47 9.33 14.42
CA LEU A 96 -1.55 9.81 15.47
C LEU A 96 -0.73 11.03 15.03
N MET A 97 -0.39 11.12 13.74
CA MET A 97 0.26 12.29 13.16
C MET A 97 -0.68 13.49 12.96
N GLY A 98 -1.98 13.35 13.26
CA GLY A 98 -2.99 14.40 13.03
C GLY A 98 -3.39 14.57 11.57
N VAL A 99 -3.08 13.59 10.70
CA VAL A 99 -3.40 13.64 9.27
C VAL A 99 -4.75 12.98 9.00
N PRO A 100 -5.65 13.64 8.24
CA PRO A 100 -6.98 13.09 7.97
C PRO A 100 -6.91 11.84 7.10
N VAL A 101 -7.73 10.85 7.47
CA VAL A 101 -7.86 9.56 6.79
C VAL A 101 -9.33 9.35 6.41
N VAL A 102 -9.56 9.00 5.14
CA VAL A 102 -10.89 8.68 4.59
C VAL A 102 -10.90 7.21 4.18
N GLU A 103 -11.98 6.51 4.51
CA GLU A 103 -12.22 5.15 4.04
C GLU A 103 -13.25 5.21 2.91
N ALA A 104 -12.85 4.78 1.72
CA ALA A 104 -13.76 4.73 0.58
C ALA A 104 -14.77 3.59 0.76
N PRO A 105 -15.99 3.70 0.22
CA PRO A 105 -16.94 2.59 0.21
C PRO A 105 -16.45 1.42 -0.66
N SER A 106 -15.70 1.73 -1.72
CA SER A 106 -15.17 0.77 -2.69
C SER A 106 -13.73 1.15 -3.06
N GLU A 107 -13.53 1.94 -4.12
CA GLU A 107 -12.19 2.28 -4.60
C GLU A 107 -11.75 3.68 -4.12
N ALA A 108 -10.51 3.77 -3.64
CA ALA A 108 -9.89 5.00 -3.16
C ALA A 108 -9.78 6.05 -4.27
N GLU A 109 -9.46 5.62 -5.50
CA GLU A 109 -9.34 6.53 -6.65
C GLU A 109 -10.66 7.24 -6.97
N ALA A 110 -11.78 6.50 -6.94
CA ALA A 110 -13.11 7.06 -7.15
C ALA A 110 -13.46 8.09 -6.05
N GLN A 111 -13.11 7.78 -4.80
CA GLN A 111 -13.31 8.68 -3.67
C GLN A 111 -12.41 9.93 -3.75
N CYS A 112 -11.15 9.80 -4.17
CA CYS A 112 -10.27 10.94 -4.44
C CYS A 112 -10.86 11.86 -5.51
N ALA A 113 -11.34 11.29 -6.63
CA ALA A 113 -11.97 12.05 -7.70
C ALA A 113 -13.23 12.78 -7.21
N ALA A 114 -14.05 12.14 -6.37
CA ALA A 114 -15.22 12.75 -5.77
C ALA A 114 -14.87 13.92 -4.83
N LEU A 115 -13.82 13.78 -4.02
CA LEU A 115 -13.34 14.85 -3.13
C LEU A 115 -12.84 16.07 -3.93
N CYS A 116 -12.11 15.85 -5.03
CA CYS A 116 -11.67 16.92 -5.92
C CYS A 116 -12.85 17.62 -6.59
N LYS A 117 -13.81 16.86 -7.15
CA LYS A 117 -15.02 17.42 -7.78
C LYS A 117 -15.87 18.24 -6.80
N ALA A 118 -15.91 17.83 -5.53
CA ALA A 118 -16.64 18.53 -4.48
C ALA A 118 -15.89 19.75 -3.89
N GLY A 119 -14.70 20.09 -4.40
CA GLY A 119 -13.88 21.18 -3.89
C GLY A 119 -13.32 20.94 -2.47
N LYS A 120 -13.35 19.69 -1.99
CA LYS A 120 -12.86 19.30 -0.65
C LYS A 120 -11.37 18.95 -0.64
N ALA A 121 -10.80 18.71 -1.81
CA ALA A 121 -9.37 18.48 -2.01
C ALA A 121 -8.94 19.13 -3.32
N SER A 122 -7.68 19.57 -3.38
CA SER A 122 -7.05 19.99 -4.63
C SER A 122 -6.05 18.95 -5.04
N SER A 123 -6.02 18.58 -6.33
CA SER A 123 -4.92 17.81 -6.89
C SER A 123 -3.71 18.73 -7.04
N HIS A 124 -2.98 18.98 -5.96
CA HIS A 124 -1.60 19.40 -6.12
C HIS A 124 -0.82 18.17 -6.57
N LEU A 125 -0.44 18.16 -7.86
CA LEU A 125 0.55 17.24 -8.37
C LEU A 125 1.86 17.50 -7.63
N LEU A 126 2.40 16.45 -7.00
CA LEU A 126 3.82 16.38 -6.64
C LEU A 126 4.67 16.23 -7.90
#